data_AF-A0A956EMZ3-F1
#
_entry.id   AF-A0A956EMZ3-F1
#
_cell.length_a   1.000
_cell.length_b   1.000
_cell.length_c   1.000
_cell.angle_alpha   90.00
_cell.angle_beta   90.00
_cell.angle_gamma   90.00
#
_symmetry.space_group_name_H-M   'P 1'
#
loop_
_entity.id
_entity.type
_entity.pdbx_description
1 polymer ?
#
loop_
_entity_poly.entity_id
_entity_poly.type
_entity_poly.pdbx_seq_one_letter_code
_entity_poly.pdbx_strand_id
1 'polypeptide(L)'
;LDGPAKTEVLCGNPFYMAPEQTIHGAAIDGRADVYAAGLSFYEALTGRHPLDDFRRSPVETVLSAQAKYVPPPPSRFLPPDTSSRVAQAVDMIFERACAKDPDERFQSAGDMREAMLVFLSPV
;
A
#
# COMPACT_ATOMS: atom_id res chain seq x y z
N LEU A 1 24.51 -14.53 -31.51
CA LEU A 1 24.38 -13.09 -31.21
C LEU A 1 23.01 -12.92 -30.60
N ASP A 2 22.93 -13.07 -29.28
CA ASP A 2 21.66 -12.98 -28.55
C ASP A 2 21.19 -11.52 -28.57
N GLY A 3 19.98 -11.30 -29.08
CA GLY A 3 19.37 -9.98 -29.18
C GLY A 3 19.17 -9.36 -27.79
N PRO A 4 18.95 -8.03 -27.70
CA PRO A 4 18.75 -7.37 -26.43
C PRO A 4 17.62 -8.05 -25.67
N ALA A 5 17.88 -8.42 -24.41
CA ALA A 5 16.87 -8.94 -23.50
C ALA A 5 15.63 -8.06 -23.59
N LYS A 6 14.46 -8.67 -23.80
CA LYS A 6 13.17 -7.99 -23.73
C LYS A 6 13.16 -7.20 -22.43
N THR A 7 13.17 -5.88 -22.51
CA THR A 7 12.87 -5.01 -21.37
C THR A 7 11.46 -5.43 -20.95
N GLU A 8 11.35 -6.15 -19.84
CA GLU A 8 10.05 -6.35 -19.19
C GLU A 8 9.55 -4.95 -18.87
N VAL A 9 8.59 -4.49 -19.68
CA VAL A 9 7.94 -3.21 -19.45
C VAL A 9 7.28 -3.32 -18.09
N LEU A 10 7.76 -2.56 -17.12
CA LEU A 10 7.13 -2.39 -15.82
C LEU A 10 5.71 -1.84 -16.06
N CYS A 11 4.72 -2.74 -16.14
CA CYS A 11 3.34 -2.38 -16.41
C CYS A 11 2.67 -2.06 -15.08
N GLY A 12 2.38 -0.78 -14.84
CA GLY A 12 1.68 -0.32 -13.64
C GLY A 12 2.08 1.11 -13.26
N ASN A 13 1.42 1.65 -12.24
CA ASN A 13 1.80 2.91 -11.63
C ASN A 13 2.80 2.64 -10.47
N PRO A 14 4.08 3.08 -10.54
CA PRO A 14 5.08 2.79 -9.51
C PRO A 14 4.66 3.21 -8.09
N PHE A 15 3.75 4.20 -7.98
CA PHE A 15 3.23 4.66 -6.70
C PHE A 15 2.26 3.67 -6.03
N TYR A 16 1.73 2.68 -6.74
CA TYR A 16 0.83 1.66 -6.19
C TYR A 16 1.34 0.22 -6.30
N MET A 17 2.53 0.01 -6.89
CA MET A 17 3.10 -1.33 -7.01
C MET A 17 3.54 -1.88 -5.65
N ALA A 18 3.18 -3.14 -5.38
CA ALA A 18 3.65 -3.86 -4.22
C ALA A 18 5.16 -4.20 -4.35
N PRO A 19 5.93 -4.25 -3.25
CA PRO A 19 7.37 -4.48 -3.29
C PRO A 19 7.81 -5.71 -4.09
N GLU A 20 7.08 -6.82 -3.95
CA GLU A 20 7.35 -8.09 -4.62
C GLU A 20 7.21 -8.02 -6.15
N GLN A 21 6.42 -7.09 -6.69
CA GLN A 21 6.27 -6.91 -8.14
C GLN A 21 7.56 -6.39 -8.81
N THR A 22 8.52 -5.94 -8.02
CA THR A 22 9.83 -5.44 -8.50
C THR A 22 10.93 -6.50 -8.41
N ILE A 23 10.63 -7.65 -7.81
CA ILE A 23 11.56 -8.76 -7.62
C ILE A 23 11.38 -9.76 -8.76
N HIS A 24 12.43 -9.94 -9.56
CA HIS A 24 12.39 -10.90 -10.66
C HIS A 24 12.10 -12.32 -10.13
N GLY A 25 11.03 -12.93 -10.64
CA GLY A 25 10.67 -14.32 -10.33
C GLY A 25 9.87 -14.48 -9.03
N ALA A 26 9.49 -13.38 -8.36
CA ALA A 26 8.56 -13.46 -7.23
C ALA A 26 7.16 -13.91 -7.69
N ALA A 27 6.49 -14.69 -6.84
CA ALA A 27 5.08 -15.01 -7.05
C ALA A 27 4.25 -13.76 -6.74
N ILE A 28 3.49 -13.29 -7.73
CA ILE A 28 2.56 -12.17 -7.59
C ILE A 28 1.15 -12.77 -7.57
N ASP A 29 0.41 -12.51 -6.50
CA ASP A 29 -0.98 -12.92 -6.33
C ASP A 29 -1.85 -11.72 -5.92
N GLY A 30 -3.13 -11.98 -5.58
CA GLY A 30 -4.09 -10.93 -5.23
C GLY A 30 -3.70 -10.07 -4.01
N ARG A 31 -2.67 -10.42 -3.24
CA ARG A 31 -2.15 -9.59 -2.14
C ARG A 31 -1.38 -8.37 -2.63
N ALA A 32 -0.97 -8.34 -3.91
CA ALA A 32 -0.50 -7.13 -4.55
C ALA A 32 -1.63 -6.09 -4.69
N ASP A 33 -2.84 -6.54 -5.02
CA ASP A 33 -4.02 -5.66 -5.08
C ASP A 33 -4.44 -5.18 -3.68
N VAL A 34 -4.29 -6.00 -2.64
CA VAL A 34 -4.49 -5.59 -1.23
C VAL A 34 -3.55 -4.45 -0.86
N TYR A 35 -2.28 -4.54 -1.24
CA TYR A 35 -1.29 -3.48 -1.00
C TYR A 35 -1.70 -2.18 -1.70
N ALA A 36 -2.03 -2.26 -3.00
CA ALA A 36 -2.50 -1.10 -3.76
C ALA A 36 -3.78 -0.49 -3.15
N ALA A 37 -4.73 -1.32 -2.72
CA ALA A 37 -5.94 -0.86 -2.04
C ALA A 37 -5.65 -0.20 -0.69
N GLY A 38 -4.65 -0.65 0.06
CA GLY A 38 -4.17 0.00 1.28
C GLY A 38 -3.63 1.41 1.02
N LEU A 39 -2.86 1.59 -0.05
CA LEU A 39 -2.37 2.91 -0.46
C LEU A 39 -3.52 3.82 -0.92
N SER A 40 -4.45 3.30 -1.72
CA SER A 40 -5.65 4.05 -2.12
C SER A 40 -6.54 4.43 -0.93
N PHE A 41 -6.68 3.55 0.05
CA PHE A 41 -7.42 3.80 1.28
C PHE A 41 -6.80 4.95 2.08
N TYR A 42 -5.47 4.95 2.25
CA TYR A 42 -4.74 6.05 2.86
C TYR A 42 -5.02 7.38 2.15
N GLU A 43 -4.92 7.40 0.83
CA GLU A 43 -5.10 8.60 0.04
C GLU A 43 -6.54 9.12 0.09
N ALA A 44 -7.53 8.22 0.07
CA ALA A 44 -8.94 8.58 0.23
C ALA A 44 -9.24 9.21 1.59
N LEU A 45 -8.58 8.75 2.66
CA LEU A 45 -8.78 9.26 4.01
C LEU A 45 -8.06 10.58 4.28
N THR A 46 -6.84 10.72 3.76
CA THR A 46 -5.93 11.81 4.12
C THR A 46 -5.82 12.89 3.04
N GLY A 47 -6.27 12.61 1.81
CA GLY A 47 -6.03 13.43 0.63
C GLY A 47 -4.55 13.46 0.18
N ARG A 48 -3.72 12.54 0.68
CA ARG A 48 -2.27 12.50 0.47
C ARG A 48 -1.82 11.12 0.07
N HIS A 49 -0.86 11.00 -0.84
CA HIS A 49 -0.28 9.70 -1.13
C HIS A 49 0.84 9.38 -0.13
N PRO A 50 0.96 8.14 0.39
CA PRO A 50 2.01 7.79 1.36
C PRO A 50 3.45 8.08 0.87
N LEU A 51 3.67 8.06 -0.44
CA LEU A 51 4.96 8.35 -1.09
C LEU A 51 5.01 9.76 -1.73
N ASP A 52 4.22 10.73 -1.27
CA ASP A 52 4.19 12.09 -1.85
C ASP A 52 5.58 12.75 -1.94
N ASP A 53 6.45 12.53 -0.95
CA ASP A 53 7.82 13.05 -0.92
C ASP A 53 8.71 12.53 -2.07
N PHE A 54 8.33 11.41 -2.68
CA PHE A 54 9.05 10.75 -3.78
C PHE A 54 8.47 11.08 -5.16
N ARG A 55 7.45 11.95 -5.29
CA ARG A 55 6.79 12.25 -6.58
C ARG A 55 7.72 12.74 -7.69
N ARG A 56 8.83 13.38 -7.33
CA ARG A 56 9.85 13.89 -8.28
C ARG A 56 11.08 13.00 -8.38
N SER A 57 11.08 11.86 -7.69
CA SER A 57 12.20 10.93 -7.69
C SER A 57 12.19 10.04 -8.94
N PRO A 58 13.35 9.51 -9.35
CA PRO A 58 13.41 8.45 -10.37
C PRO A 58 12.57 7.24 -9.99
N VAL A 59 12.10 6.49 -10.99
CA VAL A 59 11.23 5.33 -10.78
C VAL A 59 11.89 4.30 -9.86
N GLU A 60 13.18 4.02 -10.02
CA GLU A 60 13.88 3.05 -9.16
C GLU A 60 13.86 3.48 -7.69
N THR A 61 13.92 4.78 -7.42
CA THR A 61 13.82 5.33 -6.06
C THR A 61 12.41 5.14 -5.49
N VAL A 62 11.37 5.36 -6.29
CA VAL A 62 9.97 5.12 -5.88
C VAL A 62 9.76 3.64 -5.56
N LEU A 63 10.25 2.73 -6.41
CA LEU A 63 10.16 1.29 -6.17
C LEU A 63 10.94 0.84 -4.92
N SER A 64 12.14 1.39 -4.70
CA SER A 64 12.91 1.17 -3.47
C SER A 64 12.17 1.69 -2.23
N ALA A 65 11.48 2.84 -2.36
CA ALA A 65 10.66 3.39 -1.29
C ALA A 65 9.45 2.48 -0.97
N GLN A 66 8.81 1.86 -1.97
CA GLN A 66 7.75 0.87 -1.70
C GLN A 66 8.24 -0.24 -0.77
N ALA A 67 9.46 -0.71 -0.95
CA ALA A 67 10.02 -1.80 -0.14
C ALA A 67 10.49 -1.38 1.27
N LYS A 68 10.89 -0.11 1.47
CA LYS A 68 11.66 0.29 2.67
C LYS A 68 11.07 1.45 3.46
N TYR A 69 10.29 2.31 2.80
CA TYR A 69 9.77 3.51 3.44
C TYR A 69 8.55 3.17 4.29
N VAL A 70 8.53 3.73 5.51
CA VAL A 70 7.40 3.68 6.44
C VAL A 70 6.80 5.08 6.51
N PRO A 71 5.64 5.32 5.88
CA PRO A 71 4.97 6.61 5.91
C PRO A 71 4.37 6.88 7.30
N PRO A 72 4.08 8.15 7.65
CA PRO A 72 3.30 8.44 8.85
C PRO A 72 1.90 7.79 8.72
N PRO A 73 1.32 7.30 9.83
CA PRO A 73 0.02 6.62 9.81
C PRO A 73 -1.12 7.57 9.40
N PRO A 74 -2.21 7.07 8.81
CA PRO A 74 -3.34 7.90 8.37
C PRO A 74 -3.89 8.83 9.45
N SER A 75 -4.01 8.34 10.69
CA SER A 75 -4.56 9.10 11.82
C SER A 75 -3.89 10.44 12.07
N ARG A 76 -2.60 10.58 11.71
CA ARG A 76 -1.85 11.84 11.83
C ARG A 76 -2.46 12.99 11.02
N PHE A 77 -3.22 12.67 9.97
CA PHE A 77 -3.78 13.65 9.04
C PHE A 77 -5.30 13.74 9.10
N LEU A 78 -5.95 12.98 10.00
CA LEU A 78 -7.40 13.04 10.19
C LEU A 78 -7.82 14.25 11.03
N PRO A 79 -9.10 14.68 10.95
CA PRO A 79 -9.64 15.73 11.80
C PRO A 79 -9.39 15.48 13.29
N PRO A 80 -9.05 16.51 14.10
CA PRO A 80 -8.75 16.35 15.53
C PRO A 80 -9.90 15.77 16.39
N ASP A 81 -11.14 15.90 15.91
CA ASP A 81 -12.34 15.37 16.55
C ASP A 81 -12.67 13.91 16.14
N THR A 82 -11.84 13.30 15.28
CA THR A 82 -11.94 11.88 14.96
C THR A 82 -11.80 11.05 16.23
N SER A 83 -12.76 10.15 16.49
CA SER A 83 -12.70 9.29 17.67
C SER A 83 -11.41 8.45 17.69
N SER A 84 -10.85 8.25 18.88
CA SER A 84 -9.62 7.46 19.06
C SER A 84 -9.76 6.03 18.53
N ARG A 85 -10.95 5.44 18.64
CA ARG A 85 -11.28 4.12 18.06
C ARG A 85 -11.10 4.13 16.54
N VAL A 86 -11.69 5.11 15.84
CA VAL A 86 -11.58 5.19 14.37
C VAL A 86 -10.14 5.46 13.96
N ALA A 87 -9.44 6.36 14.65
CA ALA A 87 -8.03 6.65 14.40
C ALA A 87 -7.14 5.38 14.48
N GLN A 88 -7.31 4.59 15.54
CA GLN A 88 -6.57 3.32 15.69
C GLN A 88 -6.96 2.29 14.63
N ALA A 89 -8.25 2.20 14.30
CA ALA A 89 -8.75 1.25 13.30
C ALA A 89 -8.14 1.51 11.91
N VAL A 90 -8.14 2.76 11.45
CA VAL A 90 -7.60 3.08 10.12
C VAL A 90 -6.09 2.86 10.04
N ASP A 91 -5.37 3.11 11.13
CA ASP A 91 -3.93 2.88 11.21
C ASP A 91 -3.61 1.39 11.11
N MET A 92 -4.30 0.56 11.90
CA MET A 92 -4.12 -0.91 11.87
C MET A 92 -4.46 -1.51 10.50
N ILE A 93 -5.55 -1.05 9.86
CA ILE A 93 -5.94 -1.52 8.53
C ILE A 93 -4.89 -1.13 7.50
N PHE A 94 -4.41 0.11 7.53
CA PHE A 94 -3.37 0.58 6.62
C PHE A 94 -2.04 -0.17 6.81
N GLU A 95 -1.58 -0.32 8.06
CA GLU A 95 -0.35 -1.02 8.40
C GLU A 95 -0.38 -2.46 7.88
N ARG A 96 -1.48 -3.18 8.12
CA ARG A 96 -1.62 -4.56 7.67
C ARG A 96 -1.74 -4.67 6.15
N ALA A 97 -2.54 -3.82 5.50
CA ALA A 97 -2.68 -3.86 4.04
C ALA A 97 -1.35 -3.56 3.32
N CYS A 98 -0.55 -2.65 3.87
CA CYS A 98 0.71 -2.18 3.31
C CYS A 98 1.96 -2.84 3.90
N ALA A 99 1.81 -3.97 4.61
CA ALA A 99 2.94 -4.74 5.11
C ALA A 99 3.86 -5.13 3.94
N LYS A 100 5.18 -5.10 4.16
CA LYS A 100 6.14 -5.32 3.07
C LYS A 100 6.16 -6.79 2.65
N ASP A 101 6.07 -7.69 3.62
CA ASP A 101 5.86 -9.11 3.38
C ASP A 101 4.37 -9.38 3.03
N PRO A 102 4.06 -9.99 1.87
CA PRO A 102 2.70 -10.40 1.53
C PRO A 102 2.03 -11.33 2.56
N ASP A 103 2.80 -12.16 3.27
CA ASP A 103 2.26 -13.09 4.26
C ASP A 103 1.74 -12.36 5.52
N GLU A 104 2.23 -11.15 5.78
CA GLU A 104 1.76 -10.31 6.90
C GLU A 104 0.51 -9.49 6.53
N ARG A 105 0.09 -9.47 5.26
CA ARG A 105 -1.06 -8.71 4.78
C ARG A 105 -2.41 -9.38 5.10
N PHE A 106 -3.49 -8.71 4.73
CA PHE A 106 -4.76 -9.39 4.51
C PHE A 106 -4.58 -10.39 3.37
N GLN A 107 -5.00 -11.63 3.57
CA GLN A 107 -4.78 -12.71 2.59
C GLN A 107 -5.76 -12.63 1.41
N SER A 108 -6.79 -11.78 1.53
CA SER A 108 -7.69 -11.43 0.44
C SER A 108 -8.27 -10.04 0.64
N ALA A 109 -8.80 -9.44 -0.44
CA ALA A 109 -9.60 -8.22 -0.36
C ALA A 109 -10.87 -8.43 0.50
N GLY A 110 -11.39 -9.66 0.56
CA GLY A 110 -12.50 -10.03 1.44
C GLY A 110 -12.14 -9.87 2.91
N ASP A 111 -10.97 -10.34 3.33
CA ASP A 111 -10.49 -10.21 4.71
C ASP A 111 -10.29 -8.74 5.10
N MET A 112 -9.75 -7.93 4.18
CA MET A 112 -9.60 -6.48 4.39
C MET A 112 -10.96 -5.80 4.56
N ARG A 113 -11.95 -6.14 3.72
CA ARG A 113 -13.32 -5.63 3.83
C ARG A 113 -13.96 -6.01 5.16
N GLU A 114 -13.85 -7.27 5.58
CA GLU A 114 -14.40 -7.71 6.87
C GLU A 114 -13.77 -6.96 8.05
N ALA A 115 -12.45 -6.75 8.03
CA ALA A 115 -11.78 -5.93 9.05
C ALA A 115 -12.32 -4.49 9.07
N MET A 116 -12.50 -3.86 7.90
CA MET A 116 -13.11 -2.53 7.80
C MET A 116 -14.51 -2.49 8.42
N LEU A 117 -15.36 -3.47 8.13
CA LEU A 117 -16.72 -3.52 8.68
C LEU A 117 -16.74 -3.70 10.20
N VAL A 118 -15.86 -4.55 10.73
CA VAL A 118 -15.75 -4.78 12.18
C VAL A 118 -15.29 -3.53 12.93
N PHE A 119 -14.28 -2.84 12.40
CA PHE A 119 -13.67 -1.73 13.13
C PHE A 119 -14.34 -0.37 12.88
N LEU A 120 -14.88 -0.15 11.68
CA LEU A 120 -15.41 1.14 11.23
C LEU A 120 -16.94 1.22 11.18
N SER A 121 -17.67 0.15 11.54
CA SER A 121 -19.14 0.21 11.62
C SER A 121 -19.59 1.27 12.63
N PRO A 122 -20.64 2.07 12.30
CA PRO A 122 -21.28 2.93 13.27
C PRO A 122 -21.86 2.07 14.40
N VAL A 123 -21.59 2.45 15.64
CA VAL A 123 -22.28 1.91 16.82
C VAL A 123 -23.64 2.59 16.97
#